data_AF-A0A953TIJ5-F1
#
_entry.id   AF-A0A953TIJ5-F1
#
_cell.length_a   1.000
_cell.length_b   1.000
_cell.length_c   1.000
_cell.angle_alpha   90.00
_cell.angle_beta   90.00
_cell.angle_gamma   90.00
#
_symmetry.space_group_name_H-M   'P 1'
#
loop_
_entity.id
_entity.type
_entity.pdbx_description
1 polymer ?
#
loop_
_entity_poly.entity_id
_entity_poly.type
_entity_poly.pdbx_seq_one_letter_code
_entity_poly.pdbx_strand_id
1 'polypeptide(L)'
;MTPDEELTLLEENVRRLKIEYDIFFGGGSKKPPAEVEWRVQNLLKKFSDGQRLNFAQRFRFNTIQQRYSLFNALWQQKLKIKEEGYRRPQDAMLGIQGMRTDEQHAAQDALSHPDAGLRPFAVHFSDPDSNSAQVETLYQALAEARKKSGDNTAGSLDSFKTFVRQKTAQLRKEYGCQAVEYSVETQNGQVKLKAKPRS
;
A
#
# COMPACT_ATOMS: atom_id res chain seq x y z
N MET A 1 32.28 31.66 15.56
CA MET A 1 30.95 31.04 15.51
C MET A 1 30.34 31.13 16.89
N THR A 2 29.17 31.73 17.00
CA THR A 2 28.44 31.80 18.28
C THR A 2 27.81 30.45 18.61
N PRO A 3 27.55 30.12 19.90
CA PRO A 3 26.88 28.87 20.28
C PRO A 3 25.52 28.67 19.57
N ASP A 4 24.79 29.74 19.28
CA ASP A 4 23.52 29.67 18.55
C ASP A 4 23.69 29.34 17.06
N GLU A 5 24.74 29.86 16.41
CA GLU A 5 25.09 29.49 15.04
C GLU A 5 25.49 28.01 14.96
N GLU A 6 26.29 27.53 15.91
CA GLU A 6 26.71 26.13 15.97
C GLU A 6 25.53 25.17 16.24
N LEU A 7 24.56 25.57 17.06
CA LEU A 7 23.32 24.80 17.28
C LEU A 7 22.44 24.76 16.03
N THR A 8 22.39 25.86 15.29
CA THR A 8 21.66 25.94 14.02
C THR A 8 22.32 25.04 12.97
N LEU A 9 23.65 25.05 12.91
CA LEU A 9 24.43 24.16 12.05
C LEU A 9 24.23 22.69 12.43
N LEU A 10 24.18 22.36 13.73
CA LEU A 10 23.88 21.00 14.19
C LEU A 10 22.49 20.57 13.72
N GLU A 11 21.47 21.43 13.86
CA GLU A 11 20.11 21.10 13.40
C GLU A 11 20.06 20.89 11.88
N GLU A 12 20.74 21.72 11.10
CA GLU A 12 20.83 21.56 9.65
C GLU A 12 21.52 20.25 9.26
N ASN A 13 22.64 19.92 9.91
CA ASN A 13 23.33 18.65 9.67
C ASN A 13 22.46 17.43 10.03
N VAL A 14 21.67 17.49 11.11
CA VAL A 14 20.72 16.43 11.46
C VAL A 14 19.63 16.27 10.39
N ARG A 15 19.11 17.37 9.84
CA ARG A 15 18.13 17.33 8.73
C ARG A 15 18.75 16.75 7.46
N ARG A 16 19.97 17.18 7.14
CA ARG A 16 20.73 16.65 5.99
C ARG A 16 21.00 15.16 6.15
N LEU A 17 21.40 14.72 7.33
CA LEU A 17 21.63 13.31 7.64
C LEU A 17 20.38 12.47 7.37
N LYS A 18 19.20 12.96 7.76
CA LYS A 18 17.93 12.31 7.42
C LYS A 18 17.69 12.18 5.93
N ILE A 19 17.90 13.25 5.17
CA ILE A 19 17.69 13.24 3.71
C ILE A 19 18.65 12.24 3.06
N GLU A 20 19.93 12.24 3.44
CA GLU A 20 20.90 11.31 2.86
C GLU A 20 20.60 9.85 3.22
N TYR A 21 20.13 9.58 4.45
CA TYR A 21 19.63 8.25 4.81
C TYR A 21 18.37 7.87 4.03
N ASP A 22 17.42 8.78 3.83
CA ASP A 22 16.23 8.53 3.02
C ASP A 22 16.60 8.21 1.56
N ILE A 23 17.59 8.90 0.98
CA ILE A 23 18.14 8.60 -0.36
C ILE A 23 18.83 7.23 -0.38
N PHE A 24 19.61 6.89 0.65
CA PHE A 24 20.25 5.59 0.77
C PHE A 24 19.22 4.44 0.85
N PHE A 25 18.17 4.62 1.65
CA PHE A 25 17.09 3.62 1.76
C PHE A 25 16.22 3.57 0.50
N GLY A 26 16.06 4.67 -0.23
CA GLY A 26 15.40 4.73 -1.54
C GLY A 26 16.24 4.20 -2.70
N GLY A 27 17.46 3.69 -2.45
CA GLY A 27 18.33 3.10 -3.47
C GLY A 27 19.17 4.10 -4.28
N GLY A 28 19.14 5.39 -3.95
CA GLY A 28 19.91 6.43 -4.63
C GLY A 28 21.41 6.43 -4.29
N SER A 29 21.81 5.83 -3.15
CA SER A 29 23.21 5.64 -2.78
C SER A 29 23.45 4.22 -2.26
N LYS A 30 24.58 3.62 -2.65
CA LYS A 30 25.00 2.28 -2.19
C LYS A 30 25.67 2.29 -0.81
N LYS A 31 26.12 3.45 -0.32
CA LYS A 31 26.87 3.59 0.93
C LYS A 31 26.09 4.45 1.94
N PRO A 32 26.11 4.09 3.23
CA PRO A 32 25.52 4.92 4.28
C PRO A 32 26.26 6.26 4.38
N PRO A 33 25.57 7.35 4.78
CA PRO A 33 26.16 8.69 4.89
C PRO A 33 27.04 8.84 6.15
N ALA A 34 28.17 8.14 6.17
CA ALA A 34 29.10 8.13 7.30
C ALA A 34 29.75 9.51 7.58
N GLU A 35 30.01 10.30 6.54
CA GLU A 35 30.64 11.61 6.66
C GLU A 35 29.76 12.62 7.42
N VAL A 36 28.46 12.66 7.10
CA VAL A 36 27.52 13.56 7.77
C VAL A 36 27.21 13.06 9.17
N GLU A 37 27.13 11.74 9.36
CA GLU A 37 26.95 11.15 10.69
C GLU A 37 28.12 11.51 11.62
N TRP A 38 29.36 11.34 11.16
CA TRP A 38 30.55 11.72 11.92
C TRP A 38 30.53 13.21 12.30
N ARG A 39 30.14 14.08 11.37
CA ARG A 39 30.02 15.52 11.63
C ARG A 39 28.98 15.82 12.71
N VAL A 40 27.81 15.19 12.66
CA VAL A 40 26.75 15.35 13.67
C VAL A 40 27.21 14.83 15.03
N GLN A 41 27.83 13.65 15.08
CA GLN A 41 28.34 13.07 16.33
C GLN A 41 29.43 13.94 16.97
N ASN A 42 30.34 14.48 16.16
CA ASN A 42 31.40 15.35 16.65
C ASN A 42 30.84 16.66 17.24
N LEU A 43 29.86 17.28 16.57
CA LEU A 43 29.16 18.45 17.09
C LEU A 43 28.37 18.12 18.37
N LEU A 44 27.66 16.98 18.40
CA LEU A 44 26.91 16.54 19.58
C LEU A 44 27.84 16.33 20.78
N LYS A 45 28.99 15.68 20.56
CA LYS A 45 30.01 15.48 21.59
C LYS A 45 30.59 16.80 22.09
N LYS A 46 30.90 17.73 21.19
CA LYS A 46 31.40 19.07 21.53
C LYS A 46 30.44 19.82 22.48
N PHE A 47 29.14 19.76 22.21
CA PHE A 47 28.13 20.39 23.06
C PHE A 47 27.87 19.64 24.37
N SER A 48 28.08 18.31 24.40
CA SER A 48 27.98 17.49 25.60
C SER A 48 29.14 17.69 26.56
N ASP A 49 30.37 17.82 26.05
CA ASP A 49 31.60 17.72 26.86
C ASP A 49 32.07 19.03 27.50
N GLY A 50 31.57 20.21 27.11
CA GLY A 50 32.16 21.43 27.68
C GLY A 50 31.58 22.78 27.32
N GLN A 51 30.48 22.86 26.56
CA GLN A 51 29.91 24.16 26.23
C GLN A 51 28.97 24.61 27.36
N ARG A 52 29.31 25.71 28.03
CA ARG A 52 28.38 26.39 28.97
C ARG A 52 27.23 26.98 28.16
N LEU A 53 26.20 26.18 27.93
CA LEU A 53 24.99 26.57 27.23
C LEU A 53 24.06 27.31 28.19
N ASN A 54 23.43 28.38 27.71
CA ASN A 54 22.31 29.01 28.39
C ASN A 54 21.10 28.05 28.45
N PHE A 55 20.16 28.26 29.37
CA PHE A 55 18.96 27.43 29.54
C PHE A 55 18.20 27.23 28.22
N ALA A 56 17.98 28.30 27.44
CA ALA A 56 17.32 28.23 26.14
C ALA A 56 18.11 27.39 25.12
N GLN A 57 19.43 27.57 25.06
CA GLN A 57 20.32 26.81 24.18
C GLN A 57 20.35 25.33 24.56
N ARG A 58 20.33 25.03 25.87
CA ARG A 58 20.32 23.66 26.40
C ARG A 58 19.01 22.96 26.10
N PHE A 59 17.88 23.67 26.16
CA PHE A 59 16.60 23.12 25.72
C PHE A 59 16.63 22.78 24.23
N ARG A 60 17.06 23.72 23.37
CA ARG A 60 17.23 23.48 21.93
C ARG A 60 18.13 22.28 21.65
N PHE A 61 19.29 22.22 22.31
CA PHE A 61 20.23 21.11 22.19
C PHE A 61 19.59 19.77 22.57
N ASN A 62 18.88 19.69 23.71
CA ASN A 62 18.18 18.49 24.13
C ASN A 62 17.13 18.04 23.11
N THR A 63 16.37 18.97 22.53
CA THR A 63 15.42 18.66 21.46
C THR A 63 16.12 18.07 20.24
N ILE A 64 17.24 18.64 19.82
CA ILE A 64 18.02 18.15 18.68
C ILE A 64 18.62 16.77 18.99
N GLN A 65 19.16 16.56 20.19
CA GLN A 65 19.71 15.29 20.65
C GLN A 65 18.64 14.19 20.66
N GLN A 66 17.45 14.45 21.21
CA GLN A 66 16.34 13.50 21.20
C GLN A 66 15.92 13.13 19.78
N ARG A 67 15.79 14.12 18.89
CA ARG A 67 15.45 13.91 17.48
C ARG A 67 16.51 13.04 16.78
N TYR A 68 17.79 13.30 17.01
CA TYR A 68 18.87 12.47 16.48
C TYR A 68 18.82 11.04 17.01
N SER A 69 18.61 10.83 18.31
CA SER A 69 18.49 9.48 18.89
C SER A 69 17.34 8.68 18.28
N LEU A 70 16.19 9.30 18.06
CA LEU A 70 15.04 8.66 17.39
C LEU A 70 15.38 8.27 15.96
N PHE A 71 15.99 9.18 15.20
CA PHE A 71 16.39 8.89 13.82
C PHE A 71 17.45 7.80 13.73
N ASN A 72 18.46 7.83 14.60
CA ASN A 72 19.49 6.80 14.64
C ASN A 72 18.90 5.43 14.93
N ALA A 73 18.00 5.31 15.90
CA ALA A 73 17.31 4.05 16.20
C ALA A 73 16.53 3.52 14.98
N LEU A 74 15.81 4.40 14.27
CA LEU A 74 15.08 4.04 13.06
C LEU A 74 16.02 3.59 11.93
N TRP A 75 17.13 4.29 11.70
CA TRP A 75 18.09 3.93 10.66
C TRP A 75 18.78 2.60 10.96
N GLN A 76 19.18 2.36 12.22
CA GLN A 76 19.74 1.07 12.64
C GLN A 76 18.74 -0.07 12.43
N GLN A 77 17.46 0.13 12.77
CA GLN A 77 16.43 -0.86 12.51
C GLN A 77 16.24 -1.11 11.00
N LYS A 78 16.23 -0.05 10.18
CA LYS A 78 16.16 -0.19 8.72
C LYS A 78 17.40 -0.88 8.14
N LEU A 79 18.61 -0.60 8.63
CA LEU A 79 19.82 -1.31 8.20
C LEU A 79 19.71 -2.80 8.52
N LYS A 80 19.25 -3.14 9.73
CA LYS A 80 19.01 -4.54 10.12
C LYS A 80 17.99 -5.24 9.22
N ILE A 81 16.88 -4.57 8.92
CA ILE A 81 15.87 -5.08 7.98
C ILE A 81 16.46 -5.27 6.58
N LYS A 82 17.38 -4.39 6.15
CA LYS A 82 18.07 -4.51 4.86
C LYS A 82 19.03 -5.70 4.80
N GLU A 83 19.65 -6.07 5.92
CA GLU A 83 20.58 -7.21 5.99
C GLU A 83 19.87 -8.55 6.23
N GLU A 84 18.85 -8.59 7.10
CA GLU A 84 18.16 -9.81 7.53
C GLU A 84 16.86 -10.10 6.76
N GLY A 85 16.33 -9.12 6.02
CA GLY A 85 15.01 -9.16 5.40
C GLY A 85 13.85 -8.93 6.38
N TYR A 86 12.63 -8.83 5.86
CA TYR A 86 11.43 -8.64 6.68
C TYR A 86 11.05 -9.94 7.42
N ARG A 87 11.54 -10.12 8.64
CA ARG A 87 11.27 -11.32 9.46
C ARG A 87 10.09 -11.14 10.43
N ARG A 88 9.74 -9.89 10.81
CA ARG A 88 8.63 -9.60 11.73
C ARG A 88 7.59 -8.69 11.08
N PRO A 89 6.30 -8.78 11.44
CA PRO A 89 5.24 -7.91 10.89
C PRO A 89 5.50 -6.42 11.12
N GLN A 90 6.08 -6.06 12.26
CA GLN A 90 6.48 -4.68 12.60
C GLN A 90 7.59 -4.14 11.70
N ASP A 91 8.42 -5.00 11.12
CA ASP A 91 9.48 -4.59 10.21
C ASP A 91 8.88 -4.13 8.87
N ALA A 92 7.78 -4.76 8.42
CA ALA A 92 7.06 -4.36 7.20
C ALA A 92 6.50 -2.93 7.29
N MET A 93 6.17 -2.45 8.51
CA MET A 93 5.74 -1.07 8.74
C MET A 93 6.86 -0.05 8.52
N LEU A 94 8.12 -0.44 8.70
CA LEU A 94 9.30 0.41 8.47
C LEU A 94 9.77 0.42 7.01
N GLY A 95 8.94 -0.14 6.12
CA GLY A 95 9.03 -0.14 4.66
C GLY A 95 10.20 0.67 4.09
N ILE A 96 11.29 -0.03 3.81
CA ILE A 96 12.42 0.46 3.03
C ILE A 96 11.93 0.39 1.60
N GLN A 97 11.78 1.55 0.98
CA GLN A 97 11.31 1.67 -0.39
C GLN A 97 12.27 0.88 -1.31
N GLY A 98 11.78 -0.22 -1.90
CA GLY A 98 12.58 -1.11 -2.75
C GLY A 98 12.98 -2.46 -2.12
N MET A 99 12.65 -2.74 -0.86
CA MET A 99 12.78 -4.09 -0.28
C MET A 99 11.45 -4.78 0.01
N ARG A 100 10.33 -4.09 -0.12
CA ARG A 100 9.02 -4.74 -0.09
C ARG A 100 9.01 -5.76 -1.22
N THR A 101 8.92 -7.04 -0.86
CA THR A 101 8.76 -8.12 -1.84
C THR A 101 7.47 -7.88 -2.64
N ASP A 102 7.42 -8.35 -3.89
CA ASP A 102 6.23 -8.22 -4.74
C ASP A 102 4.97 -8.80 -4.06
N GLU A 103 5.14 -9.82 -3.21
CA GLU A 103 4.09 -10.40 -2.37
C GLU A 103 3.54 -9.43 -1.31
N GLN A 104 4.37 -8.51 -0.80
CA GLN A 104 3.95 -7.50 0.18
C GLN A 104 3.35 -6.27 -0.50
N HIS A 105 3.76 -5.93 -1.72
CA HIS A 105 3.02 -4.98 -2.57
C HIS A 105 1.64 -5.54 -2.93
N ALA A 106 1.54 -6.82 -3.29
CA ALA A 106 0.26 -7.49 -3.54
C ALA A 106 -0.61 -7.58 -2.27
N ALA A 107 -0.02 -7.91 -1.12
CA ALA A 107 -0.74 -7.96 0.15
C ALA A 107 -1.16 -6.57 0.64
N GLN A 108 -0.37 -5.53 0.36
CA GLN A 108 -0.75 -4.16 0.72
C GLN A 108 -1.73 -3.54 -0.28
N ASP A 109 -1.71 -3.87 -1.58
CA ASP A 109 -2.82 -3.57 -2.49
C ASP A 109 -4.11 -4.27 -2.03
N ALA A 110 -4.00 -5.51 -1.52
CA ALA A 110 -5.13 -6.21 -0.92
C ALA A 110 -5.63 -5.58 0.39
N LEU A 111 -4.79 -4.83 1.12
CA LEU A 111 -5.13 -4.18 2.40
C LEU A 111 -5.45 -2.68 2.29
N SER A 112 -4.87 -1.96 1.32
CA SER A 112 -5.11 -0.54 1.02
C SER A 112 -6.40 -0.32 0.23
N HIS A 113 -7.00 -1.40 -0.27
CA HIS A 113 -8.41 -1.45 -0.64
C HIS A 113 -9.20 -2.16 0.48
N PRO A 114 -9.72 -1.42 1.49
CA PRO A 114 -10.65 -1.99 2.47
C PRO A 114 -12.01 -2.41 1.86
N ASP A 115 -12.13 -2.39 0.53
CA ASP A 115 -13.28 -2.87 -0.24
C ASP A 115 -13.00 -4.20 -0.98
N ALA A 116 -11.89 -4.88 -0.66
CA ALA A 116 -11.61 -6.24 -1.15
C ALA A 116 -12.44 -7.33 -0.46
N GLY A 117 -13.34 -6.97 0.47
CA GLY A 117 -14.38 -7.86 1.01
C GLY A 117 -15.68 -7.86 0.20
N LEU A 118 -15.79 -6.96 -0.79
CA LEU A 118 -17.00 -6.73 -1.59
C LEU A 118 -16.67 -6.55 -3.07
N ARG A 119 -15.59 -7.17 -3.59
CA ARG A 119 -15.51 -7.30 -5.06
C ARG A 119 -16.70 -8.18 -5.50
N PRO A 120 -17.71 -7.64 -6.20
CA PRO A 120 -18.68 -8.49 -6.84
C PRO A 120 -17.91 -9.39 -7.79
N PHE A 121 -18.16 -10.70 -7.73
CA PHE A 121 -17.58 -11.65 -8.66
C PHE A 121 -17.86 -11.14 -10.08
N ALA A 122 -16.80 -10.69 -10.76
CA ALA A 122 -16.87 -10.00 -12.03
C ALA A 122 -16.25 -10.91 -13.09
N VAL A 123 -17.05 -11.26 -14.11
CA VAL A 123 -16.63 -12.13 -15.20
C VAL A 123 -16.76 -11.37 -16.51
N HIS A 124 -15.73 -11.48 -17.34
CA HIS A 124 -15.69 -10.86 -18.65
C HIS A 124 -16.19 -11.84 -19.71
N PHE A 125 -17.19 -11.43 -20.47
CA PHE A 125 -17.70 -12.20 -21.59
C PHE A 125 -17.34 -11.49 -22.89
N SER A 126 -16.40 -12.06 -23.62
CA SER A 126 -16.00 -11.59 -24.96
C SER A 126 -16.70 -12.36 -26.09
N ASP A 127 -17.09 -13.62 -25.85
CA ASP A 127 -17.74 -14.48 -26.84
C ASP A 127 -18.95 -15.24 -26.27
N PRO A 128 -20.11 -15.27 -26.96
CA PRO A 128 -21.33 -15.90 -26.44
C PRO A 128 -21.29 -17.44 -26.45
N ASP A 129 -20.40 -18.05 -27.25
CA ASP A 129 -20.37 -19.52 -27.42
C ASP A 129 -19.23 -20.21 -26.65
N SER A 130 -18.08 -19.55 -26.50
CA SER A 130 -16.90 -20.18 -25.86
C SER A 130 -16.88 -20.12 -24.33
N ASN A 131 -17.86 -19.48 -23.70
CA ASN A 131 -17.80 -19.09 -22.28
C ASN A 131 -18.83 -19.80 -21.38
N SER A 132 -19.29 -21.00 -21.74
CA SER A 132 -20.23 -21.78 -20.91
C SER A 132 -19.71 -22.01 -19.48
N ALA A 133 -18.41 -22.27 -19.32
CA ALA A 133 -17.78 -22.45 -18.01
C ALA A 133 -17.80 -21.16 -17.17
N GLN A 134 -17.56 -20.01 -17.80
CA GLN A 134 -17.60 -18.69 -17.15
C GLN A 134 -19.02 -18.29 -16.73
N VAL A 135 -20.03 -18.61 -17.55
CA VAL A 135 -21.45 -18.43 -17.17
C VAL A 135 -21.80 -19.30 -15.96
N GLU A 136 -21.28 -20.53 -15.92
CA GLU A 136 -21.52 -21.46 -14.83
C GLU A 136 -20.87 -20.97 -13.52
N THR A 137 -19.64 -20.43 -13.57
CA THR A 137 -19.01 -19.82 -12.39
C THR A 137 -19.77 -18.58 -11.92
N LEU A 138 -20.26 -17.74 -12.84
CA LEU A 138 -21.09 -16.57 -12.51
C LEU A 138 -22.42 -16.97 -11.87
N TYR A 139 -23.04 -18.04 -12.37
CA TYR A 139 -24.26 -18.60 -11.82
C TYR A 139 -24.02 -19.19 -10.43
N GLN A 140 -22.92 -19.91 -10.21
CA GLN A 140 -22.54 -20.43 -8.90
C GLN A 140 -22.33 -19.30 -7.89
N ALA A 141 -21.58 -18.25 -8.26
CA ALA A 141 -21.38 -17.07 -7.41
C ALA A 141 -22.71 -16.35 -7.09
N LEU A 142 -23.63 -16.27 -8.06
CA LEU A 142 -24.97 -15.70 -7.86
C LEU A 142 -25.84 -16.57 -6.95
N ALA A 143 -25.80 -17.89 -7.11
CA ALA A 143 -26.53 -18.84 -6.28
C ALA A 143 -26.03 -18.84 -4.82
N GLU A 144 -24.71 -18.76 -4.63
CA GLU A 144 -24.11 -18.60 -3.29
C GLU A 144 -24.50 -17.27 -2.65
N ALA A 145 -24.46 -16.17 -3.40
CA ALA A 145 -24.89 -14.86 -2.91
C ALA A 145 -26.38 -14.87 -2.54
N ARG A 146 -27.24 -15.52 -3.32
CA ARG A 146 -28.68 -15.65 -3.04
C ARG A 146 -28.96 -16.52 -1.83
N LYS A 147 -28.25 -17.66 -1.70
CA LYS A 147 -28.32 -18.54 -0.53
C LYS A 147 -27.92 -17.81 0.76
N LYS A 148 -26.89 -16.97 0.71
CA LYS A 148 -26.48 -16.11 1.84
C LYS A 148 -27.49 -15.01 2.16
N SER A 149 -28.26 -14.57 1.17
CA SER A 149 -29.27 -13.50 1.33
C SER A 149 -30.67 -14.02 1.70
N GLY A 150 -30.86 -15.33 1.82
CA GLY A 150 -32.14 -15.95 2.23
C GLY A 150 -33.19 -16.07 1.12
N ASP A 151 -32.85 -15.71 -0.12
CA ASP A 151 -33.75 -15.84 -1.27
C ASP A 151 -33.49 -17.17 -1.99
N ASN A 152 -34.47 -18.08 -1.93
CA ASN A 152 -34.34 -19.46 -2.44
C ASN A 152 -34.87 -19.64 -3.87
N THR A 153 -34.93 -18.58 -4.66
CA THR A 153 -35.33 -18.63 -6.08
C THR A 153 -34.10 -18.71 -6.98
N ALA A 154 -33.44 -19.86 -7.02
CA ALA A 154 -32.47 -20.16 -8.07
C ALA A 154 -33.22 -20.68 -9.31
N GLY A 155 -33.39 -19.82 -10.33
CA GLY A 155 -33.87 -20.27 -11.64
C GLY A 155 -32.85 -21.21 -12.29
N SER A 156 -33.26 -22.08 -13.21
CA SER A 156 -32.35 -23.05 -13.84
C SER A 156 -31.11 -22.41 -14.48
N LEU A 157 -29.96 -23.08 -14.41
CA LEU A 157 -28.72 -22.70 -15.09
C LEU A 157 -28.95 -22.41 -16.59
N ASP A 158 -29.87 -23.16 -17.20
CA ASP A 158 -30.18 -23.05 -18.63
C ASP A 158 -30.90 -21.73 -19.00
N SER A 159 -31.82 -21.28 -18.14
CA SER A 159 -32.48 -19.98 -18.33
C SER A 159 -31.52 -18.82 -18.07
N PHE A 160 -30.58 -18.98 -17.14
CA PHE A 160 -29.52 -18.00 -16.90
C PHE A 160 -28.56 -17.89 -18.10
N LYS A 161 -28.15 -19.01 -18.70
CA LYS A 161 -27.34 -19.02 -19.93
C LYS A 161 -28.03 -18.27 -21.07
N THR A 162 -29.31 -18.52 -21.27
CA THR A 162 -30.12 -17.83 -22.28
C THR A 162 -30.23 -16.33 -21.99
N PHE A 163 -30.45 -15.95 -20.73
CA PHE A 163 -30.53 -14.55 -20.30
C PHE A 163 -29.22 -13.78 -20.52
N VAL A 164 -28.09 -14.35 -20.13
CA VAL A 164 -26.76 -13.73 -20.32
C VAL A 164 -26.45 -13.61 -21.81
N ARG A 165 -26.73 -14.64 -22.63
CA ARG A 165 -26.57 -14.55 -24.10
C ARG A 165 -27.39 -13.41 -24.71
N GLN A 166 -28.68 -13.32 -24.35
CA GLN A 166 -29.58 -12.29 -24.88
C GLN A 166 -29.16 -10.88 -24.43
N LYS A 167 -28.79 -10.70 -23.15
CA LYS A 167 -28.34 -9.42 -22.61
C LYS A 167 -27.00 -8.99 -23.21
N THR A 168 -26.05 -9.90 -23.39
CA THR A 168 -24.76 -9.59 -24.03
C THR A 168 -24.97 -9.16 -25.49
N ALA A 169 -25.83 -9.85 -26.24
CA ALA A 169 -26.15 -9.47 -27.62
C ALA A 169 -26.84 -8.09 -27.70
N GLN A 170 -27.76 -7.81 -26.77
CA GLN A 170 -28.44 -6.52 -26.68
C GLN A 170 -27.46 -5.37 -26.35
N LEU A 171 -26.63 -5.54 -25.31
CA LEU A 171 -25.64 -4.53 -24.92
C LEU A 171 -24.60 -4.30 -26.01
N ARG A 172 -24.16 -5.34 -26.72
CA ARG A 172 -23.25 -5.20 -27.86
C ARG A 172 -23.86 -4.40 -29.01
N LYS A 173 -25.15 -4.59 -29.28
CA LYS A 173 -25.87 -3.82 -30.31
C LYS A 173 -26.09 -2.36 -29.92
N GLU A 174 -26.38 -2.10 -28.64
CA GLU A 174 -26.71 -0.78 -28.12
C GLU A 174 -25.47 0.09 -27.84
N TYR A 175 -24.39 -0.52 -27.33
CA TYR A 175 -23.17 0.19 -26.91
C TYR A 175 -21.96 -0.04 -27.85
N GLY A 176 -22.05 -0.93 -28.84
CA GLY A 176 -20.98 -1.17 -29.82
C GLY A 176 -19.70 -1.83 -29.26
N CYS A 177 -19.78 -2.45 -28.08
CA CYS A 177 -18.62 -2.98 -27.35
C CYS A 177 -18.26 -4.42 -27.74
N GLN A 178 -16.96 -4.76 -27.69
CA GLN A 178 -16.48 -6.13 -27.95
C GLN A 178 -16.65 -7.06 -26.74
N ALA A 179 -16.70 -6.52 -25.51
CA ALA A 179 -16.84 -7.32 -24.29
C ALA A 179 -17.81 -6.67 -23.30
N VAL A 180 -18.52 -7.51 -22.54
CA VAL A 180 -19.40 -7.09 -21.44
C VAL A 180 -18.90 -7.71 -20.14
N GLU A 181 -18.73 -6.88 -19.12
CA GLU A 181 -18.39 -7.30 -17.76
C GLU A 181 -19.67 -7.47 -16.94
N TYR A 182 -19.86 -8.65 -16.35
CA TYR A 182 -20.98 -8.94 -15.47
C TYR A 182 -20.49 -9.05 -14.03
N SER A 183 -21.10 -8.27 -13.13
CA SER A 183 -20.76 -8.21 -11.70
C SER A 183 -21.99 -8.55 -10.87
N VAL A 184 -21.84 -9.46 -9.90
CA VAL A 184 -22.92 -9.84 -8.96
C VAL A 184 -22.81 -9.00 -7.68
N GLU A 185 -23.73 -8.05 -7.48
CA GLU A 185 -23.78 -7.23 -6.28
C GLU A 185 -24.99 -7.59 -5.40
N THR A 186 -24.77 -7.67 -4.10
CA THR A 186 -25.85 -7.83 -3.11
C THR A 186 -26.24 -6.46 -2.60
N GLN A 187 -27.41 -5.96 -3.01
CA GLN A 187 -27.92 -4.65 -2.59
C GLN A 187 -29.21 -4.86 -1.79
N ASN A 188 -29.23 -4.44 -0.51
CA ASN A 188 -30.39 -4.54 0.39
C ASN A 188 -30.96 -5.96 0.54
N GLY A 189 -30.09 -6.99 0.60
CA GLY A 189 -30.52 -8.40 0.71
C GLY A 189 -31.06 -9.00 -0.59
N GLN A 190 -31.05 -8.26 -1.70
CA GLN A 190 -31.38 -8.79 -3.03
C GLN A 190 -30.13 -8.83 -3.90
N VAL A 191 -29.86 -10.00 -4.46
CA VAL A 191 -28.73 -10.20 -5.39
C VAL A 191 -29.11 -9.69 -6.77
N LYS A 192 -28.43 -8.65 -7.24
CA LYS A 192 -28.61 -8.05 -8.56
C LYS A 192 -27.37 -8.28 -9.42
N LEU A 193 -27.62 -8.65 -10.68
CA LEU A 193 -26.57 -8.76 -11.70
C LEU A 193 -26.45 -7.42 -12.42
N LYS A 194 -25.30 -6.76 -12.31
CA LYS A 194 -24.96 -5.56 -13.10
C LYS A 194 -24.14 -5.96 -14.31
N ALA A 195 -24.49 -5.44 -15.48
CA ALA A 195 -23.72 -5.61 -16.71
C ALA A 195 -23.17 -4.25 -17.11
N LYS A 196 -21.85 -4.16 -17.32
CA LYS A 196 -21.18 -2.95 -17.78
C LYS A 196 -20.51 -3.22 -19.14
N PRO A 197 -20.81 -2.40 -20.16
CA PRO A 197 -20.11 -2.51 -21.44
C PRO A 197 -18.67 -2.03 -21.27
N ARG A 198 -17.70 -2.77 -21.83
CA ARG A 198 -16.29 -2.40 -21.84
C ARG A 198 -15.90 -1.95 -23.25
N SER A 199 -15.45 -0.71 -23.38
CA SER A 199 -14.97 -0.13 -24.65
C SER A 199 -13.67 -0.77 -25.10
#